data_AF-A0A2G5II55-F1
#
_entry.id   AF-A0A2G5II55-F1
#
_cell.length_a   1.000
_cell.length_b   1.000
_cell.length_c   1.000
_cell.angle_alpha   90.00
_cell.angle_beta   90.00
_cell.angle_gamma   90.00
#
_symmetry.space_group_name_H-M   'P 1'
#
loop_
_entity.id
_entity.type
_entity.pdbx_description
1 polymer ?
#
loop_
_entity_poly.entity_id
_entity_poly.type
_entity_poly.pdbx_seq_one_letter_code
_entity_poly.pdbx_strand_id
1 'polypeptide(L)'
;MPLRTYIQTTRRAGSAAVSGVGRLATLAGGSAMTAGLFTDAGTLPAILTTIAAGLGGAFLSPRFQLAHPMKKPIVYTIYLTPHTVLVSNLITELAWDATEGRLVQGGVAVLWTAGVWWLRPGKLAKRVAKWPEPVIETEDTEGDGDGTGAEAEVAIAIPDDPAGRWWALNAAKKDGVAEGTRVIAVRAIEDRRRVAVALTAIEKGEPVPDIKIKRLSALMNVPEELLEMQAIPGHGAGFAMLLIGPKPEAGPAPDDDVWAEIGRSALPGVTLTEINEYDMSKELHP
;
A
#
# COMPACT_ATOMS: atom_id res chain seq x y z
N MET A 1 -23.92 -0.90 -20.83
CA MET A 1 -23.07 0.09 -20.13
C MET A 1 -21.71 -0.55 -19.90
N PRO A 2 -20.58 0.08 -20.27
CA PRO A 2 -19.27 -0.56 -20.23
C PRO A 2 -18.72 -0.67 -18.79
N LEU A 3 -18.19 -1.85 -18.43
CA LEU A 3 -17.63 -2.23 -17.11
C LEU A 3 -16.60 -1.22 -16.54
N ARG A 4 -15.89 -0.48 -17.39
CA ARG A 4 -14.95 0.59 -16.97
C ARG A 4 -15.61 1.70 -16.14
N THR A 5 -16.89 2.00 -16.40
CA THR A 5 -17.61 3.07 -15.69
C THR A 5 -17.96 2.67 -14.25
N TYR A 6 -18.20 1.38 -14.00
CA TYR A 6 -18.56 0.83 -12.68
C TYR A 6 -17.36 0.80 -11.72
N ILE A 7 -16.19 0.39 -12.22
CA ILE A 7 -14.93 0.36 -11.43
C ILE A 7 -14.46 1.77 -11.05
N GLN A 8 -14.69 2.76 -11.92
CA GLN A 8 -14.37 4.16 -11.61
C GLN A 8 -15.33 4.78 -10.59
N THR A 9 -16.61 4.39 -10.58
CA THR A 9 -17.60 4.89 -9.61
C THR A 9 -17.38 4.30 -8.22
N THR A 10 -17.05 3.02 -8.10
CA THR A 10 -16.75 2.39 -6.80
C THR A 10 -15.44 2.90 -6.18
N ARG A 11 -14.38 3.11 -6.97
CA ARG A 11 -13.15 3.79 -6.48
C ARG A 11 -13.40 5.25 -6.05
N ARG A 12 -14.25 5.99 -6.77
CA ARG A 12 -14.67 7.35 -6.38
C ARG A 12 -15.52 7.36 -5.11
N ALA A 13 -16.44 6.42 -4.94
CA ALA A 13 -17.28 6.31 -3.75
C ALA A 13 -16.46 5.95 -2.49
N GLY A 14 -15.55 4.97 -2.59
CA GLY A 14 -14.69 4.58 -1.47
C GLY A 14 -13.71 5.69 -1.04
N SER A 15 -13.15 6.43 -2.01
CA SER A 15 -12.29 7.59 -1.70
C SER A 15 -13.07 8.78 -1.14
N ALA A 16 -14.30 9.01 -1.58
CA ALA A 16 -15.20 10.02 -1.03
C ALA A 16 -15.58 9.70 0.43
N ALA A 17 -15.96 8.45 0.73
CA ALA A 17 -16.31 8.00 2.08
C ALA A 17 -15.12 8.15 3.05
N VAL A 18 -13.93 7.69 2.67
CA VAL A 18 -12.70 7.82 3.49
C VAL A 18 -12.29 9.29 3.68
N SER A 19 -12.56 10.15 2.71
CA SER A 19 -12.33 11.59 2.84
C SER A 19 -13.36 12.28 3.75
N GLY A 20 -14.59 11.75 3.82
CA GLY A 20 -15.66 12.23 4.68
C GLY A 20 -15.40 11.94 6.16
N VAL A 21 -14.90 10.75 6.50
CA VAL A 21 -14.63 10.34 7.89
C VAL A 21 -13.65 11.31 8.59
N GLY A 22 -12.57 11.70 7.91
CA GLY A 22 -11.59 12.63 8.48
C GLY A 22 -12.18 14.02 8.76
N ARG A 23 -13.09 14.49 7.90
CA ARG A 23 -13.76 15.79 8.09
C ARG A 23 -14.79 15.74 9.21
N LEU A 24 -15.56 14.66 9.29
CA LEU A 24 -16.49 14.43 10.40
C LEU A 24 -15.74 14.38 11.73
N ALA A 25 -14.58 13.72 11.78
CA ALA A 25 -13.76 13.70 12.99
C ALA A 25 -13.25 15.09 13.39
N THR A 26 -12.80 15.91 12.43
CA THR A 26 -12.39 17.31 12.70
C THR A 26 -13.56 18.16 13.19
N LEU A 27 -14.74 18.04 12.58
CA LEU A 27 -15.95 18.75 13.01
C LEU A 27 -16.40 18.30 14.41
N ALA A 28 -16.37 17.00 14.69
CA ALA A 28 -16.69 16.46 16.01
C ALA A 28 -15.71 16.97 17.07
N GLY A 29 -14.40 16.94 16.79
CA GLY A 29 -13.37 17.47 17.70
C GLY A 29 -13.53 18.97 17.96
N GLY A 30 -13.72 19.77 16.90
CA GLY A 30 -13.94 21.22 17.04
C GLY A 30 -15.24 21.56 17.77
N SER A 31 -16.30 20.78 17.55
CA SER A 31 -17.57 20.93 18.28
C SER A 31 -17.41 20.56 19.76
N ALA A 32 -16.63 19.52 20.07
CA ALA A 32 -16.36 19.12 21.44
C ALA A 32 -15.58 20.19 22.22
N MET A 33 -14.53 20.78 21.61
CA MET A 33 -13.82 21.93 22.21
C MET A 33 -14.76 23.12 22.42
N THR A 34 -15.56 23.44 21.42
CA THR A 34 -16.48 24.58 21.50
C THR A 34 -17.53 24.36 22.58
N ALA A 35 -18.04 23.14 22.74
CA ALA A 35 -18.97 22.78 23.80
C ALA A 35 -18.33 22.89 25.20
N GLY A 36 -17.06 22.51 25.34
CA GLY A 36 -16.28 22.63 26.58
C GLY A 36 -16.20 24.06 27.11
N LEU A 37 -16.25 25.08 26.24
CA LEU A 37 -16.31 26.49 26.65
C LEU A 37 -17.58 26.89 27.41
N PHE A 38 -18.66 26.11 27.25
CA PHE A 38 -19.98 26.40 27.83
C PHE A 38 -20.39 25.38 28.91
N THR A 39 -19.81 24.18 28.91
CA THR A 39 -20.17 23.10 29.85
C THR A 39 -19.05 22.11 30.10
N ASP A 40 -18.82 21.78 31.37
CA ASP A 40 -17.82 20.79 31.80
C ASP A 40 -18.31 19.35 31.63
N ALA A 41 -19.63 19.14 31.51
CA ALA A 41 -20.24 17.81 31.50
C ALA A 41 -19.80 16.96 30.28
N GLY A 42 -19.39 17.61 29.19
CA GLY A 42 -18.95 16.96 27.96
C GLY A 42 -17.44 16.72 27.86
N THR A 43 -16.63 17.36 28.70
CA THR A 43 -15.17 17.46 28.52
C THR A 43 -14.46 16.13 28.79
N LEU A 44 -14.82 15.44 29.88
CA LEU A 44 -14.20 14.15 30.22
C LEU A 44 -14.53 13.04 29.20
N PRO A 45 -15.80 12.85 28.76
CA PRO A 45 -16.11 11.95 27.65
C PRO A 45 -15.38 12.32 26.35
N ALA A 46 -15.24 13.61 26.03
CA ALA A 46 -14.51 14.08 24.85
C ALA A 46 -13.02 13.70 24.91
N ILE A 47 -12.37 13.82 26.08
CA ILE A 47 -10.99 13.37 26.27
C ILE A 47 -10.86 11.87 26.00
N LEU A 48 -11.69 11.04 26.65
CA LEU A 48 -11.62 9.59 26.52
C LEU A 48 -11.84 9.12 25.08
N THR A 49 -12.87 9.66 24.42
CA THR A 49 -13.17 9.34 23.01
C THR A 49 -12.06 9.78 22.07
N THR A 50 -11.42 10.93 22.32
CA THR A 50 -10.29 11.41 21.52
C THR A 50 -9.06 10.51 21.66
N ILE A 51 -8.74 10.09 22.89
CA ILE A 51 -7.63 9.16 23.15
C ILE A 51 -7.91 7.82 22.45
N ALA A 52 -9.12 7.27 22.61
CA ALA A 52 -9.52 6.02 22.00
C ALA A 52 -9.47 6.09 20.45
N ALA A 53 -9.96 7.18 19.85
CA ALA A 53 -9.90 7.39 18.41
C ALA A 53 -8.46 7.55 17.90
N GLY A 54 -7.62 8.30 18.63
CA GLY A 54 -6.21 8.50 18.28
C GLY A 54 -5.39 7.23 18.35
N LEU A 55 -5.44 6.51 19.47
CA LEU A 55 -4.72 5.25 19.65
C LEU A 55 -5.29 4.14 18.76
N GLY A 56 -6.62 4.00 18.71
CA GLY A 56 -7.28 3.02 17.84
C GLY A 56 -6.92 3.23 16.37
N GLY A 57 -7.02 4.47 15.88
CA GLY A 57 -6.64 4.79 14.50
C GLY A 57 -5.15 4.63 14.21
N ALA A 58 -4.28 4.89 15.20
CA ALA A 58 -2.84 4.74 15.05
C ALA A 58 -2.42 3.26 14.99
N PHE A 59 -2.92 2.44 15.92
CA PHE A 59 -2.47 1.06 16.09
C PHE A 59 -3.27 0.04 15.26
N LEU A 60 -4.54 0.30 14.93
CA LEU A 60 -5.35 -0.60 14.11
C LEU A 60 -5.19 -0.34 12.60
N SER A 61 -4.52 0.74 12.19
CA SER A 61 -4.29 1.07 10.78
C SER A 61 -3.20 0.17 10.18
N PRO A 62 -3.52 -0.73 9.22
CA PRO A 62 -2.52 -1.61 8.62
C PRO A 62 -1.41 -0.82 7.92
N ARG A 63 -1.75 0.34 7.34
CA ARG A 63 -0.79 1.22 6.66
C ARG A 63 0.27 1.80 7.59
N PHE A 64 -0.05 2.03 8.85
CA PHE A 64 0.91 2.56 9.82
C PHE A 64 1.76 1.43 10.41
N GLN A 65 1.18 0.23 10.55
CA GLN A 65 1.91 -0.93 11.02
C GLN A 65 2.95 -1.42 10.01
N LEU A 66 2.59 -1.40 8.72
CA LEU A 66 3.46 -1.80 7.60
C LEU A 66 4.40 -0.67 7.11
N ALA A 67 4.39 0.49 7.75
CA ALA A 67 5.30 1.58 7.38
C ALA A 67 6.77 1.21 7.67
N HIS A 68 7.68 1.70 6.83
CA HIS A 68 9.12 1.49 6.99
C HIS A 68 9.60 1.89 8.40
N PRO A 69 10.48 1.12 9.09
CA PRO A 69 10.88 1.37 10.47
C PRO A 69 11.36 2.80 10.75
N MET A 70 12.12 3.40 9.84
CA MET A 70 12.62 4.78 9.99
C MET A 70 11.53 5.85 9.87
N LYS A 71 10.46 5.61 9.11
CA LYS A 71 9.35 6.56 8.91
C LYS A 71 8.20 6.34 9.88
N LYS A 72 8.09 5.13 10.45
CA LYS A 72 7.09 4.76 11.44
C LYS A 72 6.94 5.82 12.55
N PRO A 73 8.00 6.27 13.26
CA PRO A 73 7.84 7.30 14.29
C PRO A 73 7.26 8.62 13.73
N ILE A 74 7.71 9.05 12.55
CA ILE A 74 7.22 10.28 11.91
C ILE A 74 5.71 10.17 11.57
N VAL A 75 5.28 9.02 11.05
CA VAL A 75 3.88 8.74 10.72
C VAL A 75 3.02 8.79 11.98
N TYR A 76 3.46 8.14 13.07
CA TYR A 76 2.75 8.17 14.35
C TYR A 76 2.68 9.58 14.92
N THR A 77 3.78 10.33 14.90
CA THR A 77 3.81 11.72 15.36
C THR A 77 2.82 12.57 14.57
N ILE A 78 2.89 12.59 13.24
CA ILE A 78 1.98 13.39 12.40
C ILE A 78 0.50 13.01 12.67
N TYR A 79 0.21 11.72 12.86
CA TYR A 79 -1.14 11.25 13.09
C TYR A 79 -1.67 11.57 14.50
N LEU A 80 -0.84 11.42 15.53
CA LEU A 80 -1.24 11.58 16.93
C LEU A 80 -1.22 13.04 17.39
N THR A 81 -0.37 13.91 16.82
CA THR A 81 -0.30 15.35 17.17
C THR A 81 -1.66 16.05 17.26
N PRO A 82 -2.58 15.97 16.29
CA PRO A 82 -3.88 16.63 16.43
C PRO A 82 -4.68 16.13 17.64
N HIS A 83 -4.58 14.84 17.97
CA HIS A 83 -5.28 14.24 19.12
C HIS A 83 -4.66 14.69 20.45
N THR A 84 -3.34 14.72 20.54
CA THR A 84 -2.65 15.17 21.75
C THR A 84 -2.93 16.65 22.01
N VAL A 85 -2.92 17.50 20.98
CA VAL A 85 -3.28 18.92 21.13
C VAL A 85 -4.74 19.10 21.54
N LEU A 86 -5.66 18.30 20.99
CA LEU A 86 -7.07 18.35 21.37
C LEU A 86 -7.27 17.99 22.85
N VAL A 87 -6.67 16.89 23.30
CA VAL A 87 -6.72 16.43 24.69
C VAL A 87 -6.11 17.47 25.62
N SER A 88 -4.95 18.03 25.26
CA SER A 88 -4.32 19.08 26.06
C SER A 88 -5.22 20.30 26.23
N ASN A 89 -5.92 20.73 25.17
CA ASN A 89 -6.82 21.89 25.28
C ASN A 89 -8.04 21.58 26.16
N LEU A 90 -8.65 20.40 26.01
CA LEU A 90 -9.76 19.96 26.87
C LEU A 90 -9.34 19.85 28.35
N ILE A 91 -8.09 19.46 28.63
CA ILE A 91 -7.55 19.45 29.99
C ILE A 91 -7.35 20.88 30.52
N THR A 92 -6.88 21.81 29.68
CA THR A 92 -6.73 23.22 30.09
C THR A 92 -8.07 23.91 30.32
N GLU A 93 -9.13 23.52 29.60
CA GLU A 93 -10.52 23.97 29.86
C GLU A 93 -10.95 23.61 31.28
N LEU A 94 -10.66 22.39 31.74
CA LEU A 94 -10.98 21.95 33.11
C LEU A 94 -10.17 22.68 34.20
N ALA A 95 -9.00 23.23 33.87
CA ALA A 95 -8.09 23.82 34.84
C ALA A 95 -8.18 25.35 34.93
N TRP A 96 -8.77 26.02 33.92
CA TRP A 96 -8.70 27.48 33.78
C TRP A 96 -10.09 28.10 33.57
N ASP A 97 -10.77 28.43 34.66
CA ASP A 97 -12.16 28.92 34.66
C ASP A 97 -12.32 30.45 34.48
N ALA A 98 -11.24 31.16 34.13
CA ALA A 98 -11.31 32.61 33.89
C ALA A 98 -11.93 32.93 32.53
N THR A 99 -12.80 33.94 32.46
CA THR A 99 -13.45 34.42 31.23
C THR A 99 -12.45 34.76 30.12
N GLU A 100 -11.32 35.37 30.47
CA GLU A 100 -10.22 35.66 29.54
C GLU A 100 -9.57 34.37 28.99
N GLY A 101 -9.45 33.34 29.83
CA GLY A 101 -8.96 32.02 29.45
C GLY A 101 -9.87 31.33 28.43
N ARG A 102 -11.20 31.48 28.55
CA ARG A 102 -12.17 30.94 27.60
C ARG A 102 -12.08 31.57 26.21
N LEU A 103 -11.77 32.88 26.13
CA LEU A 103 -11.55 33.55 24.82
C LEU A 103 -10.28 33.02 24.14
N VAL A 104 -9.20 32.83 24.91
CA VAL A 104 -7.96 32.25 24.40
C VAL A 104 -8.20 30.81 23.93
N GLN A 105 -8.91 29.99 24.71
CA GLN A 105 -9.24 28.61 24.37
C GLN A 105 -10.12 28.52 23.11
N GLY A 106 -11.10 29.42 22.97
CA GLY A 106 -11.90 29.54 21.74
C GLY A 106 -11.06 29.89 20.51
N GLY A 107 -10.11 30.82 20.66
CA GLY A 107 -9.13 31.12 19.61
C GLY A 107 -8.27 29.91 19.23
N VAL A 108 -7.79 29.15 20.22
CA VAL A 108 -7.02 27.92 20.00
C VAL A 108 -7.88 26.85 19.30
N ALA A 109 -9.15 26.69 19.69
CA ALA A 109 -10.06 25.73 19.06
C ALA A 109 -10.32 26.06 17.58
N VAL A 110 -10.53 27.33 17.24
CA VAL A 110 -10.67 27.79 15.85
C VAL A 110 -9.38 27.54 15.07
N LEU A 111 -8.23 27.94 15.63
CA LEU A 111 -6.93 27.76 14.99
C LEU A 111 -6.62 26.27 14.75
N TRP A 112 -6.87 25.43 15.75
CA TRP A 112 -6.68 23.98 15.67
C TRP A 112 -7.60 23.38 14.61
N THR A 113 -8.88 23.74 14.61
CA THR A 113 -9.87 23.23 13.64
C THR A 113 -9.47 23.60 12.21
N ALA A 114 -9.12 24.87 11.98
CA ALA A 114 -8.67 25.35 10.68
C ALA A 114 -7.37 24.66 10.24
N GLY A 115 -6.41 24.52 11.16
CA GLY A 115 -5.12 23.86 10.92
C GLY A 115 -5.27 22.39 10.55
N VAL A 116 -6.04 21.61 11.31
CA VAL A 116 -6.29 20.19 11.02
C VAL A 116 -7.09 20.02 9.72
N TRP A 117 -8.07 20.88 9.49
CA TRP A 117 -8.88 20.87 8.27
C TRP A 117 -8.03 21.08 7.01
N TRP A 118 -7.08 22.02 7.08
CA TRP A 118 -6.18 22.35 5.99
C TRP A 118 -5.06 21.32 5.81
N LEU A 119 -4.32 21.00 6.88
CA LEU A 119 -3.15 20.12 6.85
C LEU A 119 -3.51 18.66 6.56
N ARG A 120 -4.70 18.23 7.00
CA ARG A 120 -5.21 16.85 6.87
C ARG A 120 -4.20 15.82 7.36
N PRO A 121 -3.83 15.83 8.66
CA PRO A 121 -2.75 15.01 9.21
C PRO A 121 -2.91 13.52 8.90
N GLY A 122 -4.14 12.98 8.87
CA GLY A 122 -4.37 11.59 8.47
C GLY A 122 -3.99 11.27 7.01
N LYS A 123 -4.16 12.20 6.08
CA LYS A 123 -3.70 12.04 4.68
C LYS A 123 -2.19 12.22 4.60
N LEU A 124 -1.63 13.19 5.33
CA LEU A 124 -0.19 13.44 5.37
C LEU A 124 0.55 12.25 5.96
N ALA A 125 0.12 11.72 7.10
CA ALA A 125 0.67 10.52 7.72
C ALA A 125 0.59 9.32 6.78
N LYS A 126 -0.53 9.11 6.08
CA LYS A 126 -0.65 8.06 5.05
C LYS A 126 0.28 8.27 3.86
N ARG A 127 0.55 9.53 3.47
CA ARG A 127 1.49 9.87 2.40
C ARG A 127 2.93 9.62 2.83
N VAL A 128 3.29 9.96 4.07
CA VAL A 128 4.62 9.67 4.63
C VAL A 128 4.81 8.16 4.86
N ALA A 129 3.74 7.46 5.26
CA ALA A 129 3.70 6.01 5.38
C ALA A 129 3.80 5.32 4.01
N LYS A 130 3.29 5.96 2.96
CA LYS A 130 3.52 5.53 1.58
C LYS A 130 5.01 5.73 1.29
N TRP A 131 5.75 4.63 1.25
CA TRP A 131 7.07 4.66 0.63
C TRP A 131 6.88 5.11 -0.83
N PRO A 132 7.72 6.01 -1.36
CA PRO A 132 7.62 6.36 -2.76
C PRO A 132 7.65 5.05 -3.57
N GLU A 133 6.60 4.82 -4.37
CA GLU A 133 6.86 4.16 -5.65
C GLU A 133 7.96 5.02 -6.29
N PRO A 134 9.09 4.43 -6.69
CA PRO A 134 10.13 5.20 -7.36
C PRO A 134 9.45 6.02 -8.45
N VAL A 135 9.63 7.34 -8.39
CA VAL A 135 9.22 8.23 -9.46
C VAL A 135 9.98 7.73 -10.68
N ILE A 136 9.25 7.18 -11.64
CA ILE A 136 9.78 7.09 -13.00
C ILE A 136 9.83 8.54 -13.44
N GLU A 137 11.00 9.16 -13.33
CA GLU A 137 11.28 10.36 -14.11
C GLU A 137 11.18 9.91 -15.56
N THR A 138 10.00 10.11 -16.16
CA THR A 138 9.94 10.34 -17.59
C THR A 138 10.59 11.70 -17.76
N GLU A 139 11.91 11.71 -17.97
CA GLU A 139 12.55 12.84 -18.63
C GLU A 139 11.80 13.01 -19.94
N ASP A 140 10.92 14.00 -19.98
CA ASP A 140 10.53 14.65 -21.22
C ASP A 140 11.80 15.35 -21.71
N THR A 141 12.62 14.62 -22.46
CA THR A 141 13.76 15.17 -23.19
C THR A 141 13.20 16.04 -24.33
N GLU A 142 12.88 17.29 -24.03
CA GLU A 142 13.09 18.36 -25.01
C GLU A 142 14.61 18.50 -25.17
N GLY A 143 15.09 18.12 -26.35
CA GLY A 143 16.50 18.06 -26.66
C GLY A 143 17.16 19.43 -26.68
N ASP A 144 18.43 19.48 -26.28
CA ASP A 144 19.51 20.03 -27.08
C ASP A 144 20.86 19.68 -26.46
N GLY A 145 21.90 19.54 -27.28
CA GLY A 145 23.29 19.65 -26.82
C GLY A 145 24.08 18.35 -26.66
N ASP A 146 24.55 17.85 -27.80
CA ASP A 146 25.96 17.52 -28.09
C ASP A 146 26.92 17.22 -26.92
N GLY A 147 27.60 16.06 -27.03
CA GLY A 147 29.01 16.00 -26.66
C GLY A 147 29.42 14.95 -25.63
N THR A 148 30.17 13.98 -26.15
CA THR A 148 31.22 13.17 -25.49
C THR A 148 30.81 11.98 -24.62
N GLY A 149 31.23 10.81 -25.11
CA GLY A 149 31.06 9.52 -24.44
C GLY A 149 31.84 9.42 -23.13
N ALA A 150 31.12 9.00 -22.11
CA ALA A 150 31.62 8.20 -21.02
C ALA A 150 30.71 6.97 -20.95
N GLU A 151 31.30 5.78 -20.84
CA GLU A 151 30.57 4.54 -20.56
C GLU A 151 29.67 4.76 -19.34
N ALA A 152 28.37 4.93 -19.59
CA ALA A 152 27.36 4.93 -18.56
C ALA A 152 27.24 3.50 -18.04
N GLU A 153 28.03 3.17 -17.02
CA GLU A 153 27.72 2.09 -16.10
C GLU A 153 26.31 2.36 -15.59
N VAL A 154 25.32 1.71 -16.21
CA VAL A 154 23.90 1.80 -15.83
C VAL A 154 23.84 1.40 -14.38
N ALA A 155 23.77 2.39 -13.49
CA ALA A 155 23.63 2.17 -12.06
C ALA A 155 22.32 1.42 -11.87
N ILE A 156 22.40 0.10 -11.73
CA ILE A 156 21.26 -0.75 -11.41
C ILE A 156 20.74 -0.21 -10.09
N ALA A 157 19.62 0.49 -10.11
CA ALA A 157 18.99 1.01 -8.91
C ALA A 157 18.65 -0.19 -8.00
N ILE A 158 19.50 -0.42 -6.99
CA ILE A 158 19.34 -1.53 -6.05
C ILE A 158 18.08 -1.25 -5.23
N PRO A 159 17.07 -2.14 -5.26
CA PRO A 159 15.85 -1.96 -4.46
C PRO A 159 16.17 -1.94 -2.96
N ASP A 160 15.44 -1.16 -2.17
CA ASP A 160 15.61 -1.12 -0.71
C ASP A 160 15.00 -2.34 0.01
N ASP A 161 14.03 -3.02 -0.61
CA ASP A 161 13.42 -4.20 -0.03
C ASP A 161 14.41 -5.38 -0.05
N PRO A 162 14.53 -6.16 1.04
CA PRO A 162 15.60 -7.16 1.15
C PRO A 162 15.54 -8.24 0.05
N ALA A 163 14.34 -8.56 -0.43
CA ALA A 163 14.15 -9.56 -1.48
C ALA A 163 14.49 -9.01 -2.86
N GLY A 164 14.01 -7.82 -3.22
CA GLY A 164 14.35 -7.12 -4.46
C GLY A 164 15.82 -6.71 -4.52
N ARG A 165 16.42 -6.31 -3.38
CA ARG A 165 17.86 -6.09 -3.25
C ARG A 165 18.64 -7.35 -3.53
N TRP A 166 18.28 -8.45 -2.87
CA TRP A 166 18.93 -9.74 -3.09
C TRP A 166 18.79 -10.16 -4.56
N TRP A 167 17.60 -9.99 -5.14
CA TRP A 167 17.34 -10.31 -6.54
C TRP A 167 18.20 -9.47 -7.48
N ALA A 168 18.26 -8.15 -7.30
CA ALA A 168 19.07 -7.26 -8.11
C ALA A 168 20.57 -7.59 -8.03
N LEU A 169 21.08 -7.90 -6.84
CA LEU A 169 22.49 -8.16 -6.61
C LEU A 169 22.94 -9.56 -7.05
N ASN A 170 22.06 -10.56 -7.01
CA ASN A 170 22.43 -11.96 -7.21
C ASN A 170 21.84 -12.55 -8.50
N ALA A 171 20.55 -12.31 -8.76
CA ALA A 171 19.82 -12.95 -9.84
C ALA A 171 19.75 -12.10 -11.12
N ALA A 172 19.43 -10.80 -10.98
CA ALA A 172 19.19 -9.87 -12.08
C ALA A 172 20.38 -9.00 -12.48
N LYS A 173 21.57 -9.25 -11.91
CA LYS A 173 22.82 -8.64 -12.37
C LYS A 173 23.14 -9.06 -13.82
N LYS A 174 24.03 -8.32 -14.47
CA LYS A 174 24.61 -8.69 -15.76
C LYS A 174 25.19 -10.11 -15.73
N ASP A 175 24.88 -10.92 -16.74
CA ASP A 175 25.21 -12.36 -16.85
C ASP A 175 24.57 -13.25 -15.76
N GLY A 176 23.60 -12.69 -15.03
CA GLY A 176 22.82 -13.35 -13.99
C GLY A 176 21.90 -14.45 -14.51
N VAL A 177 21.10 -15.03 -13.62
CA VAL A 177 20.10 -16.04 -13.99
C VAL A 177 18.79 -15.42 -14.49
N ALA A 178 18.53 -14.17 -14.12
CA ALA A 178 17.30 -13.44 -14.42
C ALA A 178 17.64 -11.98 -14.79
N GLU A 179 18.65 -11.79 -15.62
CA GLU A 179 19.04 -10.47 -16.14
C GLU A 179 17.84 -9.76 -16.78
N GLY A 180 17.75 -8.44 -16.61
CA GLY A 180 16.64 -7.66 -17.16
C GLY A 180 15.33 -7.79 -16.38
N THR A 181 15.33 -8.40 -15.18
CA THR A 181 14.13 -8.55 -14.34
C THR A 181 14.20 -7.76 -13.03
N ARG A 182 13.03 -7.44 -12.47
CA ARG A 182 12.89 -6.81 -11.15
C ARG A 182 11.76 -7.45 -10.36
N VAL A 183 11.96 -7.58 -9.03
CA VAL A 183 10.90 -7.97 -8.09
C VAL A 183 10.01 -6.77 -7.78
N ILE A 184 8.70 -6.93 -7.93
CA ILE A 184 7.70 -5.88 -7.63
C ILE A 184 6.87 -6.19 -6.39
N ALA A 185 6.72 -7.47 -6.03
CA ALA A 185 6.01 -7.87 -4.83
C ALA A 185 6.48 -9.26 -4.37
N VAL A 186 6.45 -9.48 -3.06
CA VAL A 186 6.67 -10.78 -2.42
C VAL A 186 5.56 -11.02 -1.42
N ARG A 187 4.93 -12.20 -1.47
CA ARG A 187 3.84 -12.56 -0.56
C ARG A 187 3.94 -14.01 -0.13
N ALA A 188 3.76 -14.25 1.16
CA ALA A 188 3.51 -15.58 1.67
C ALA A 188 2.07 -16.02 1.36
N ILE A 189 1.91 -17.17 0.76
CA ILE A 189 0.65 -17.83 0.41
C ILE A 189 0.59 -19.21 1.11
N GLU A 190 -0.57 -19.86 1.07
CA GLU A 190 -0.77 -21.23 1.61
C GLU A 190 -0.26 -21.34 3.07
N ASP A 191 -0.81 -20.53 3.98
CA ASP A 191 -0.41 -20.48 5.39
C ASP A 191 1.10 -20.32 5.64
N ARG A 192 1.76 -19.55 4.76
CA ARG A 192 3.21 -19.27 4.80
C ARG A 192 4.11 -20.44 4.44
N ARG A 193 3.55 -21.53 3.90
CA ARG A 193 4.33 -22.66 3.38
C ARG A 193 4.93 -22.37 2.01
N ARG A 194 4.35 -21.42 1.27
CA ARG A 194 4.77 -21.06 -0.08
C ARG A 194 4.87 -19.54 -0.23
N VAL A 195 5.77 -19.08 -1.09
CA VAL A 195 6.02 -17.66 -1.35
C VAL A 195 5.83 -17.38 -2.83
N ALA A 196 5.00 -16.40 -3.15
CA ALA A 196 4.83 -15.87 -4.50
C ALA A 196 5.64 -14.58 -4.65
N VAL A 197 6.50 -14.55 -5.68
CA VAL A 197 7.33 -13.41 -6.07
C VAL A 197 6.86 -12.94 -7.43
N ALA A 198 6.33 -11.73 -7.51
CA ALA A 198 5.96 -11.12 -8.78
C ALA A 198 7.16 -10.41 -9.39
N LEU A 199 7.44 -10.73 -10.65
CA LEU A 199 8.56 -10.25 -11.46
C LEU A 199 8.03 -9.42 -12.64
N THR A 200 8.81 -8.41 -13.02
CA THR A 200 8.59 -7.59 -14.23
C THR A 200 9.87 -7.51 -15.04
N ALA A 201 9.73 -7.35 -16.36
CA ALA A 201 10.83 -6.87 -17.19
C ALA A 201 11.22 -5.44 -16.78
N ILE A 202 12.51 -5.11 -16.83
CA ILE A 202 13.03 -3.75 -16.60
C ILE A 202 12.64 -2.85 -17.78
N GLU A 203 12.77 -3.36 -19.00
CA GLU A 203 12.38 -2.64 -20.21
C GLU A 203 10.87 -2.74 -20.44
N LYS A 204 10.22 -1.59 -20.61
CA LYS A 204 8.77 -1.53 -20.75
C LYS A 204 8.36 -2.03 -22.14
N GLY A 205 7.49 -3.04 -22.17
CA GLY A 205 6.98 -3.63 -23.42
C GLY A 205 7.70 -4.91 -23.81
N GLU A 206 8.83 -5.22 -23.18
CA GLU A 206 9.55 -6.47 -23.36
C GLU A 206 8.96 -7.58 -22.47
N PRO A 207 9.01 -8.85 -22.91
CA PRO A 207 8.64 -9.98 -22.07
C PRO A 207 9.66 -10.18 -20.95
N VAL A 208 9.22 -10.78 -19.84
CA VAL A 208 10.16 -11.26 -18.81
C VAL A 208 11.09 -12.31 -19.46
N PRO A 209 12.41 -12.12 -19.41
CA PRO A 209 13.37 -13.08 -19.94
C PRO A 209 13.19 -14.47 -19.31
N ASP A 210 13.50 -15.51 -20.07
CA ASP A 210 13.41 -16.89 -19.58
C ASP A 210 14.40 -17.14 -18.44
N ILE A 211 13.87 -17.44 -17.25
CA ILE A 211 14.65 -17.66 -16.05
C ILE A 211 14.97 -19.15 -15.91
N LYS A 212 16.24 -19.50 -16.08
CA LYS A 212 16.70 -20.90 -15.99
C LYS A 212 16.58 -21.42 -14.55
N ILE A 213 15.50 -22.15 -14.24
CA ILE A 213 15.19 -22.69 -12.90
C ILE A 213 16.37 -23.44 -12.29
N LYS A 214 17.12 -24.23 -13.07
CA LYS A 214 18.30 -24.96 -12.57
C LYS A 214 19.38 -24.04 -12.00
N ARG A 215 19.69 -22.96 -12.72
CA ARG A 215 20.67 -21.94 -12.27
C ARG A 215 20.13 -21.19 -11.05
N LEU A 216 18.82 -20.93 -11.00
CA LEU A 216 18.19 -20.22 -9.89
C LEU A 216 18.16 -21.07 -8.62
N SER A 217 17.86 -22.37 -8.77
CA SER A 217 17.96 -23.39 -7.72
C SER A 217 19.36 -23.43 -7.12
N ALA A 218 20.40 -23.52 -7.96
CA ALA A 218 21.79 -23.49 -7.52
C ALA A 218 22.17 -22.18 -6.81
N LEU A 219 21.65 -21.03 -7.28
CA LEU A 219 21.90 -19.72 -6.67
C LEU A 219 21.24 -19.56 -5.29
N MET A 220 20.01 -20.04 -5.15
CA MET A 220 19.21 -19.91 -3.91
C MET A 220 19.48 -21.02 -2.91
N ASN A 221 20.16 -22.10 -3.32
CA ASN A 221 20.27 -23.34 -2.58
C ASN A 221 18.87 -23.92 -2.20
N VAL A 222 17.96 -23.95 -3.18
CA VAL A 222 16.59 -24.45 -3.05
C VAL A 222 16.35 -25.52 -4.11
N PRO A 223 15.80 -26.71 -3.78
CA PRO A 223 15.51 -27.76 -4.77
C PRO A 223 14.67 -27.27 -5.96
N GLU A 224 15.00 -27.73 -7.18
CA GLU A 224 14.29 -27.33 -8.42
C GLU A 224 12.78 -27.60 -8.34
N GLU A 225 12.37 -28.67 -7.67
CA GLU A 225 10.96 -29.07 -7.49
C GLU A 225 10.13 -28.07 -6.67
N LEU A 226 10.79 -27.19 -5.90
CA LEU A 226 10.13 -26.14 -5.10
C LEU A 226 10.05 -24.80 -5.84
N LEU A 227 10.59 -24.71 -7.06
CA LEU A 227 10.59 -23.48 -7.86
C LEU A 227 9.69 -23.65 -9.07
N GLU A 228 8.77 -22.72 -9.28
CA GLU A 228 7.85 -22.76 -10.41
C GLU A 228 7.62 -21.37 -10.99
N MET A 229 7.76 -21.23 -12.30
CA MET A 229 7.43 -20.01 -13.03
C MET A 229 6.03 -20.13 -13.62
N GLN A 230 5.19 -19.12 -13.36
CA GLN A 230 3.83 -19.04 -13.90
C GLN A 230 3.55 -17.67 -14.50
N ALA A 231 2.64 -17.62 -15.46
CA ALA A 231 2.08 -16.36 -15.93
C ALA A 231 1.16 -15.75 -14.86
N ILE A 232 1.11 -14.41 -14.80
CA ILE A 232 0.14 -13.72 -13.95
C ILE A 232 -1.17 -13.57 -14.72
N PRO A 233 -2.29 -14.16 -14.27
CA PRO A 233 -3.57 -14.03 -14.97
C PRO A 233 -3.99 -12.57 -15.16
N GLY A 234 -4.42 -12.21 -16.37
CA GLY A 234 -4.83 -10.85 -16.71
C GLY A 234 -3.69 -9.86 -16.99
N HIS A 235 -2.43 -10.32 -16.99
CA HIS A 235 -1.26 -9.53 -17.36
C HIS A 235 -0.58 -10.09 -18.61
N GLY A 236 0.07 -9.19 -19.37
CA GLY A 236 0.89 -9.59 -20.52
C GLY A 236 2.23 -10.21 -20.11
N ALA A 237 2.99 -10.70 -21.09
CA ALA A 237 4.26 -11.39 -20.89
C ALA A 237 5.37 -10.55 -20.22
N GLY A 238 5.16 -9.24 -20.05
CA GLY A 238 6.05 -8.38 -19.26
C GLY A 238 5.99 -8.64 -17.74
N PHE A 239 5.11 -9.54 -17.29
CA PHE A 239 5.02 -9.99 -15.91
C PHE A 239 5.10 -11.51 -15.79
N ALA A 240 5.74 -11.99 -14.73
CA ALA A 240 5.79 -13.39 -14.38
C ALA A 240 5.73 -13.58 -12.86
N MET A 241 5.30 -14.74 -12.41
CA MET A 241 5.27 -15.11 -10.99
C MET A 241 6.22 -16.28 -10.75
N LEU A 242 7.15 -16.09 -9.82
CA LEU A 242 7.97 -17.16 -9.28
C LEU A 242 7.36 -17.65 -7.97
N LEU A 243 6.95 -18.91 -7.94
CA LEU A 243 6.46 -19.58 -6.74
C LEU A 243 7.61 -20.39 -6.11
N ILE A 244 7.77 -20.24 -4.79
CA ILE A 244 8.83 -20.87 -4.00
C ILE A 244 8.19 -21.63 -2.84
N GLY A 245 8.34 -22.95 -2.81
CA GLY A 245 7.80 -23.83 -1.77
C GLY A 245 7.16 -25.10 -2.33
N PRO A 246 6.74 -26.03 -1.47
CA PRO A 246 6.12 -27.28 -1.89
C PRO A 246 4.87 -26.99 -2.68
N LYS A 247 4.69 -27.72 -3.79
CA LYS A 247 3.42 -27.71 -4.50
C LYS A 247 2.35 -28.25 -3.55
N PRO A 248 1.12 -27.71 -3.57
CA PRO A 248 0.02 -28.36 -2.89
C PRO A 248 -0.03 -29.80 -3.38
N GLU A 249 -0.06 -30.76 -2.46
CA GLU A 249 -0.42 -32.13 -2.80
C GLU A 249 -1.71 -32.05 -3.62
N ALA A 250 -1.81 -32.83 -4.70
CA ALA A 250 -2.97 -32.85 -5.58
C ALA A 250 -4.21 -33.32 -4.79
N GLY A 251 -4.75 -32.41 -3.99
CA GLY A 251 -6.12 -32.41 -3.53
C GLY A 251 -7.01 -31.96 -4.69
N PRO A 252 -8.32 -32.14 -4.54
CA PRO A 252 -9.28 -31.65 -5.53
C PRO A 252 -8.93 -30.20 -5.89
N ALA A 253 -9.04 -29.88 -7.18
CA ALA A 253 -8.87 -28.51 -7.68
C ALA A 253 -9.57 -27.54 -6.71
N PRO A 254 -8.94 -26.41 -6.34
CA PRO A 254 -9.56 -25.47 -5.42
C PRO A 254 -10.95 -25.15 -5.95
N ASP A 255 -11.95 -25.39 -5.11
CA ASP A 255 -13.35 -25.15 -5.43
C ASP A 255 -13.50 -23.72 -5.98
N ASP A 256 -14.44 -23.49 -6.89
CA ASP A 256 -14.63 -22.17 -7.52
C ASP A 256 -14.78 -21.04 -6.47
N ASP A 257 -15.25 -21.40 -5.29
CA ASP A 257 -15.37 -20.54 -4.11
C ASP A 257 -14.01 -20.03 -3.58
N VAL A 258 -12.95 -20.83 -3.62
CA VAL A 258 -11.59 -20.43 -3.18
C VAL A 258 -11.00 -19.40 -4.14
N TRP A 259 -11.18 -19.58 -5.45
CA TRP A 259 -10.76 -18.61 -6.45
C TRP A 259 -11.61 -17.33 -6.41
N ALA A 260 -12.91 -17.45 -6.14
CA ALA A 260 -13.79 -16.30 -5.92
C ALA A 260 -13.45 -15.53 -4.62
N GLU A 261 -12.92 -16.19 -3.60
CA GLU A 261 -12.44 -15.58 -2.37
C GLU A 261 -11.09 -14.88 -2.56
N ILE A 262 -10.15 -15.52 -3.27
CA ILE A 262 -8.87 -14.91 -3.67
C ILE A 262 -9.12 -13.68 -4.55
N GLY A 263 -10.05 -13.74 -5.50
CA GLY A 263 -10.44 -12.62 -6.34
C GLY A 263 -11.00 -11.44 -5.54
N ARG A 264 -11.90 -11.69 -4.58
CA ARG A 264 -12.48 -10.67 -3.68
C ARG A 264 -11.43 -10.04 -2.76
N SER A 265 -10.46 -10.82 -2.30
CA SER A 265 -9.43 -10.41 -1.34
C SER A 265 -8.24 -9.69 -2.00
N ALA A 266 -7.82 -10.14 -3.18
CA ALA A 266 -6.70 -9.55 -3.92
C ALA A 266 -7.09 -8.30 -4.74
N LEU A 267 -8.37 -8.19 -5.14
CA LEU A 267 -8.87 -7.09 -5.96
C LEU A 267 -10.26 -6.62 -5.44
N PRO A 268 -10.32 -5.67 -4.48
CA PRO A 268 -11.60 -5.16 -4.02
C PRO A 268 -12.30 -4.41 -5.17
N GLY A 269 -13.40 -4.99 -5.67
CA GLY A 269 -14.27 -4.40 -6.71
C GLY A 269 -14.43 -5.21 -8.01
N VAL A 270 -13.96 -6.45 -8.09
CA VAL A 270 -14.16 -7.33 -9.25
C VAL A 270 -15.05 -8.51 -8.88
N THR A 271 -16.13 -8.69 -9.64
CA THR A 271 -17.00 -9.88 -9.58
C THR A 271 -16.58 -10.82 -10.70
N LEU A 272 -16.24 -12.07 -10.37
CA LEU A 272 -16.06 -13.14 -11.36
C LEU A 272 -17.43 -13.48 -11.95
N THR A 273 -17.72 -12.92 -13.13
CA THR A 273 -18.84 -13.38 -13.97
C THR A 273 -18.25 -14.33 -15.00
N GLU A 274 -18.43 -15.63 -14.73
CA GLU A 274 -18.32 -16.73 -15.69
C GLU A 274 -16.89 -17.19 -16.04
N ILE A 275 -16.58 -18.42 -15.65
CA ILE A 275 -15.44 -19.19 -16.15
C ILE A 275 -15.98 -19.97 -17.36
N ASN A 276 -15.64 -19.54 -18.57
CA ASN A 276 -15.88 -20.38 -19.75
C ASN A 276 -14.76 -21.43 -19.82
N GLU A 277 -15.11 -22.66 -19.48
CA GLU A 277 -14.26 -23.83 -19.71
C GLU A 277 -14.14 -24.04 -21.22
N TYR A 278 -13.00 -23.68 -21.80
CA TYR A 278 -12.71 -23.90 -23.22
C TYR A 278 -12.21 -25.33 -23.39
N ASP A 279 -13.12 -26.23 -23.76
CA ASP A 279 -12.81 -27.62 -24.05
C ASP A 279 -12.17 -27.77 -25.45
N MET A 280 -10.84 -27.95 -25.48
CA MET A 280 -10.05 -28.19 -26.70
C MET A 280 -10.35 -29.54 -27.38
N SER A 281 -11.09 -30.46 -26.75
CA SER A 281 -11.41 -31.76 -27.36
C SER A 281 -12.33 -31.66 -28.58
N LYS A 282 -13.08 -30.55 -28.71
CA LYS A 282 -13.96 -30.28 -29.87
C LYS A 282 -13.22 -29.87 -31.15
N GLU A 283 -11.96 -29.48 -31.07
CA GLU A 283 -11.15 -29.12 -32.25
C GLU A 283 -10.18 -30.24 -32.69
N LEU A 284 -9.97 -31.26 -31.84
CA LEU A 284 -9.03 -32.35 -32.10
C LEU A 284 -9.68 -33.63 -32.67
N HIS A 285 -11.01 -33.65 -32.81
CA HIS A 285 -11.74 -34.67 -33.54
C HIS A 285 -12.67 -34.02 -34.58
N PRO A 286 -12.18 -33.76 -35.81
CA PRO A 286 -13.00 -33.32 -36.93
C PRO A 286 -13.97 -34.40 -37.42
#